data_AF-A0A7X1ZNC9-F1
#
_entry.id   AF-A0A7X1ZNC9-F1
#
_cell.length_a   1.000
_cell.length_b   1.000
_cell.length_c   1.000
_cell.angle_alpha   90.00
_cell.angle_beta   90.00
_cell.angle_gamma   90.00
#
_symmetry.space_group_name_H-M   'P 1'
#
loop_
_entity.id
_entity.type
_entity.pdbx_description
1 polymer ?
#
loop_
_entity_poly.entity_id
_entity_poly.type
_entity_poly.pdbx_seq_one_letter_code
_entity_poly.pdbx_strand_id
1 'polypeptide(L)'
;VVEALAQAGGILLYHSVPNPESVFVFLTTINNAKFRKPIVPGDQLKLEVEILKLKSKYSYISGKAFVDGELVAEAEIMASFTNREELNERE
;
A
#
# COMPACT_ATOMS: atom_id res chain seq x y z
N VAL A 1 -8.25 3.15 -6.42
CA VAL A 1 -8.42 2.68 -5.02
C VAL A 1 -7.27 1.81 -4.56
N VAL A 2 -6.93 0.72 -5.27
CA VAL A 2 -5.81 -0.14 -4.87
C VAL A 2 -4.51 0.66 -4.74
N GLU A 3 -4.21 1.54 -5.69
CA GLU A 3 -3.06 2.45 -5.58
C GLU A 3 -3.12 3.36 -4.34
N ALA A 4 -4.30 3.87 -4.00
CA ALA A 4 -4.47 4.71 -2.81
C ALA A 4 -4.23 3.91 -1.52
N LEU A 5 -4.67 2.65 -1.46
CA LEU A 5 -4.35 1.72 -0.37
C LEU A 5 -2.84 1.40 -0.33
N ALA A 6 -2.22 1.20 -1.49
CA ALA A 6 -0.78 0.95 -1.59
C ALA A 6 0.04 2.15 -1.09
N GLN A 7 -0.32 3.37 -1.49
CA GLN A 7 0.35 4.60 -1.07
C GLN A 7 0.12 4.92 0.41
N ALA A 8 -1.10 4.75 0.92
CA ALA A 8 -1.36 4.86 2.36
C ALA A 8 -0.53 3.83 3.14
N GLY A 9 -0.45 2.59 2.64
CA GLY A 9 0.43 1.56 3.16
C GLY A 9 1.91 1.92 3.08
N GLY A 10 2.33 2.61 2.02
CA GLY A 10 3.67 3.15 1.84
C GLY A 10 4.03 4.21 2.87
N ILE A 11 3.11 5.12 3.19
CA ILE A 11 3.28 6.10 4.28
C ILE A 11 3.43 5.39 5.62
N LEU A 12 2.56 4.40 5.91
CA LEU A 12 2.67 3.60 7.13
C LEU A 12 4.03 2.87 7.19
N LEU A 13 4.49 2.30 6.07
CA LEU A 13 5.79 1.65 5.96
C LEU A 13 6.96 2.60 6.18
N TYR A 14 6.91 3.81 5.60
CA TYR A 14 7.93 4.84 5.78
C TYR A 14 8.19 5.13 7.26
N HIS A 15 7.14 5.14 8.08
CA HIS A 15 7.25 5.33 9.53
C HIS A 15 7.54 4.05 10.33
N SER A 16 7.57 2.88 9.68
CA SER A 16 7.74 1.56 10.32
C SER A 16 9.11 0.93 10.08
N VAL A 17 9.96 1.49 9.21
CA VAL A 17 11.28 0.95 8.87
C VAL A 17 12.42 1.89 9.32
N PRO A 18 13.60 1.36 9.68
CA PRO A 18 14.78 2.19 9.89
C PRO A 18 15.29 2.76 8.57
N ASN A 19 15.70 4.02 8.56
CA ASN A 19 16.26 4.73 7.40
C ASN A 19 15.38 4.64 6.13
N PRO A 20 14.12 5.09 6.17
CA PRO A 20 13.21 4.95 5.04
C PRO A 20 13.68 5.69 3.77
N GLU A 21 14.52 6.71 3.90
CA GLU A 21 15.08 7.47 2.77
C GLU A 21 16.07 6.69 1.89
N SER A 22 16.71 5.64 2.41
CA SER A 22 17.58 4.77 1.61
C SER A 22 16.80 3.66 0.89
N VAL A 23 15.52 3.49 1.21
CA VAL A 23 14.69 2.41 0.70
C VAL A 23 13.78 2.93 -0.41
N PHE A 24 13.76 2.20 -1.53
CA PHE A 24 12.75 2.30 -2.56
C PHE A 24 11.76 1.15 -2.43
N VAL A 25 10.47 1.44 -2.54
CA VAL A 25 9.40 0.47 -2.35
C VAL A 25 8.69 0.22 -3.67
N PHE A 26 8.61 -1.04 -4.08
CA PHE A 26 7.86 -1.46 -5.26
C PHE A 26 6.58 -2.18 -4.85
N LEU A 27 5.46 -1.81 -5.49
CA LEU A 27 4.25 -2.61 -5.46
C LEU A 27 4.47 -3.86 -6.32
N THR A 28 4.47 -5.05 -5.72
CA THR A 28 4.83 -6.30 -6.41
C THR A 28 3.68 -7.27 -6.57
N THR A 29 2.71 -7.29 -5.66
CA THR A 29 1.57 -8.20 -5.74
C THR A 29 0.33 -7.57 -5.14
N ILE A 30 -0.82 -7.85 -5.76
CA ILE A 30 -2.15 -7.53 -5.25
C ILE A 30 -2.92 -8.85 -5.20
N ASN A 31 -3.39 -9.22 -4.01
CA ASN A 31 -4.20 -10.39 -3.77
C ASN A 31 -5.58 -9.99 -3.23
N ASN A 32 -6.57 -10.86 -3.46
CA ASN A 32 -7.91 -10.74 -2.86
C ASN A 32 -8.58 -9.37 -3.04
N ALA A 33 -8.25 -8.65 -4.12
CA ALA A 33 -8.85 -7.35 -4.41
C ALA A 33 -10.34 -7.50 -4.72
N LYS A 34 -11.19 -6.77 -3.99
CA LYS A 34 -12.64 -6.75 -4.22
C LYS A 34 -13.13 -5.32 -4.31
N PHE A 35 -13.98 -5.07 -5.30
CA PHE A 35 -14.65 -3.79 -5.52
C PHE A 35 -16.15 -4.04 -5.37
N ARG A 36 -16.73 -3.49 -4.30
CA ARG A 36 -18.10 -3.82 -3.87
C ARG A 36 -19.11 -2.81 -4.40
N LYS A 37 -18.72 -1.53 -4.47
CA LYS A 37 -19.55 -0.43 -4.97
C LYS A 37 -18.69 0.50 -5.83
N PRO A 38 -19.24 1.08 -6.93
CA PRO A 38 -18.55 2.11 -7.68
C PRO A 38 -18.37 3.35 -6.81
N ILE A 39 -17.21 3.99 -6.91
CA ILE A 39 -16.89 5.26 -6.26
C ILE A 39 -17.04 6.35 -7.30
N VAL A 40 -17.75 7.42 -6.95
CA VAL A 40 -18.11 8.50 -7.87
C VAL A 40 -17.56 9.84 -7.39
N PRO A 41 -17.46 10.87 -8.27
CA PRO A 41 -17.06 12.20 -7.85
C PRO A 41 -17.95 12.72 -6.71
N GLY A 42 -17.32 13.25 -5.65
CA GLY A 42 -17.99 13.68 -4.43
C GLY A 42 -17.78 12.72 -3.24
N ASP A 43 -17.49 11.45 -3.50
CA ASP A 43 -17.19 10.49 -2.45
C ASP A 43 -15.87 10.82 -1.75
N GLN A 44 -15.86 10.75 -0.42
CA GLN A 44 -14.63 10.74 0.36
C GLN A 44 -14.24 9.30 0.71
N LEU A 45 -13.08 8.86 0.23
CA LEU A 45 -12.52 7.58 0.62
C LEU A 45 -11.82 7.69 1.98
N LYS A 46 -12.30 6.92 2.96
CA LYS A 46 -11.56 6.61 4.18
C LYS A 46 -10.74 5.35 3.94
N LEU A 47 -9.42 5.48 3.97
CA LEU A 47 -8.49 4.38 3.77
C LEU A 47 -8.00 3.88 5.13
N GLU A 48 -8.12 2.59 5.38
CA GLU A 48 -7.57 1.92 6.54
C GLU A 48 -6.58 0.86 6.07
N VAL A 49 -5.33 0.97 6.52
CA VAL A 49 -4.23 0.08 6.14
C VAL A 49 -3.55 -0.49 7.37
N GLU A 50 -3.14 -1.74 7.30
CA GLU A 50 -2.46 -2.46 8.36
C GLU A 50 -1.29 -3.25 7.79
N ILE A 51 -0.10 -3.13 8.38
CA ILE A 51 1.03 -4.00 8.07
C ILE A 51 0.79 -5.35 8.75
N LEU A 52 0.49 -6.37 7.97
CA LEU A 52 0.31 -7.74 8.46
C LEU A 52 1.64 -8.39 8.80
N LYS A 53 2.68 -8.08 8.01
CA LYS A 53 4.01 -8.68 8.17
C LYS A 53 5.08 -7.78 7.55
N LEU A 54 6.09 -7.43 8.33
CA LEU A 54 7.28 -6.72 7.86
C LEU A 54 8.49 -7.68 7.84
N LYS A 55 9.15 -7.79 6.69
CA LYS A 55 10.40 -8.56 6.50
C LYS A 55 11.46 -7.66 5.90
N SER A 56 12.71 -8.15 5.87
CA SER A 56 13.86 -7.37 5.38
C SER A 56 13.75 -6.95 3.92
N LYS A 57 13.08 -7.73 3.06
CA LYS A 57 12.96 -7.47 1.62
C LYS A 57 11.54 -7.19 1.13
N TYR A 58 10.53 -7.39 1.98
CA TYR A 58 9.14 -7.19 1.59
C TYR A 58 8.23 -6.97 2.80
N SER A 59 7.07 -6.40 2.55
CA SER A 59 5.98 -6.24 3.50
C SER A 59 4.66 -6.72 2.91
N TYR A 60 3.80 -7.28 3.75
CA TYR A 60 2.41 -7.57 3.45
C TYR A 60 1.51 -6.57 4.16
N ILE A 61 0.59 -5.96 3.42
CA ILE A 61 -0.31 -4.90 3.87
C ILE A 61 -1.75 -5.32 3.56
N SER A 62 -2.64 -5.22 4.55
CA SER A 62 -4.08 -5.28 4.34
C SER A 62 -4.61 -3.87 4.15
N GLY A 63 -5.49 -3.66 3.17
CA GLY A 63 -6.10 -2.37 2.90
C GLY A 63 -7.61 -2.48 2.73
N LYS A 64 -8.35 -1.56 3.36
CA LYS A 64 -9.80 -1.39 3.24
C LYS A 64 -10.11 0.07 2.93
N ALA A 65 -11.06 0.29 2.02
CA ALA A 65 -11.54 1.60 1.64
C ALA A 65 -13.04 1.70 1.91
N PHE A 66 -13.45 2.79 2.54
CA PHE A 66 -14.84 3.05 2.91
C PHE A 66 -15.33 4.37 2.33
N VAL A 67 -16.63 4.44 2.02
CA VAL A 67 -17.38 5.68 1.74
C VAL A 67 -18.57 5.68 2.69
N ASP A 68 -18.78 6.77 3.43
CA ASP A 68 -19.85 6.89 4.44
C ASP A 68 -19.94 5.71 5.43
N GLY A 69 -18.77 5.13 5.77
CA GLY A 69 -18.65 3.99 6.69
C GLY A 69 -18.90 2.62 6.05
N GLU A 70 -19.29 2.56 4.78
CA GLU A 70 -19.51 1.30 4.06
C GLU A 70 -18.25 0.84 3.32
N LEU A 71 -17.91 -0.45 3.43
CA LEU A 71 -16.75 -1.02 2.73
C LEU A 71 -17.00 -1.06 1.22
N VAL A 72 -16.27 -0.23 0.47
CA VAL A 72 -16.40 -0.12 -0.99
C VAL A 72 -15.32 -0.88 -1.75
N ALA A 73 -14.14 -1.04 -1.15
CA ALA A 73 -13.08 -1.87 -1.72
C ALA A 73 -12.13 -2.42 -0.64
N GLU A 74 -11.46 -3.52 -0.94
CA GLU A 74 -10.39 -4.09 -0.11
C GLU A 74 -9.34 -4.77 -1.00
N ALA A 75 -8.11 -4.89 -0.50
CA ALA A 75 -7.02 -5.61 -1.15
C ALA A 75 -5.93 -6.02 -0.14
N GLU A 76 -5.23 -7.10 -0.45
CA GLU A 76 -3.97 -7.47 0.20
C GLU A 76 -2.82 -7.11 -0.74
N ILE A 77 -1.83 -6.39 -0.25
CA ILE A 77 -0.75 -5.80 -1.04
C ILE A 77 0.58 -6.34 -0.54
N MET A 78 1.43 -6.80 -1.46
CA MET A 78 2.84 -7.06 -1.19
C MET A 78 3.70 -5.96 -1.79
N ALA A 79 4.55 -5.38 -0.95
CA ALA A 79 5.54 -4.40 -1.35
C ALA A 79 6.94 -4.96 -1.15
N SER A 80 7.85 -4.80 -2.12
CA SER A 80 9.26 -5.20 -1.98
C SER A 80 10.16 -3.98 -1.78
N PHE A 81 11.31 -4.19 -1.15
CA PHE A 81 12.29 -3.16 -0.84
C PHE A 81 13.53 -3.31 -1.70
N THR A 82 14.10 -2.19 -2.13
CA THR A 82 15.36 -2.09 -2.87
C THR A 82 16.11 -0.87 -2.38
N ASN A 83 17.45 -0.89 -2.41
CA ASN A 83 18.23 0.30 -2.08
C ASN A 83 18.11 1.32 -3.23
N ARG A 84 17.89 2.60 -2.93
CA ARG A 84 17.87 3.66 -3.94
C ARG A 84 19.16 3.72 -4.78
N GLU A 85 20.32 3.42 -4.19
CA GLU A 85 21.60 3.37 -4.92
C GLU A 85 21.58 2.28 -6.01
N GLU A 86 21.15 1.06 -5.64
CA GLU A 86 21.02 -0.07 -6.60
C GLU A 86 20.00 0.21 -7.71
N LEU A 87 19.02 1.08 -7.47
CA LEU A 87 18.04 1.46 -8.46
C LEU A 87 18.65 2.41 -9.50
N ASN A 88 19.38 3.42 -9.05
CA ASN A 88 19.98 4.44 -9.92
C ASN A 88 21.06 3.87 -10.85
N GLU A 89 21.72 2.77 -10.47
CA GLU A 89 22.71 2.08 -11.32
C GLU A 89 22.09 1.29 -12.49
N ARG A 90 20.77 1.12 -12.50
CA ARG A 90 20.03 0.40 -13.56
C ARG A 90 19.45 1.32 -14.63
N GLU A 91 19.56 2.64 -14.46
CA GLU A 91 19.17 3.66 -15.44
C GLU A 91 20.35 4.04 -16.35
#